data_AF-A0AAN4U241-F1
#
_entry.id   AF-A0AAN4U241-F1
#
_cell.length_a   1.000
_cell.length_b   1.000
_cell.length_c   1.000
_cell.angle_alpha   90.00
_cell.angle_beta   90.00
_cell.angle_gamma   90.00
#
_symmetry.space_group_name_H-M   'P 1'
#
loop_
_entity.id
_entity.type
_entity.pdbx_description
1 polymer ?
#
loop_
_entity_poly.entity_id
_entity_poly.type
_entity_poly.pdbx_seq_one_letter_code
_entity_poly.pdbx_strand_id
1 'polypeptide(L)'
;MDLPLSQVGPEGIKYDFQDGCRIGLPPDKWRVEIKDTATQTLLFAQDLAAGVVCTTKRYFVPFAFRVQRRGVTVFEHDFSLVGKDILIDMHLGALGDHLAWMGHVEAFAARHRCRIHCLVRPGFADLFAGRNDALIVTEDQSILEQGFYARYKVLIFFNDLNRDHQPTDYRQVGLIVSGAYILGMPPKERRPRIRIADGGRPIEEPYVCIGTQATGHNKYWNNPEGWHRTVSYLKEKGYRVICIDRDRVAGHETIWHHIPHGAEDMTGAIPLSERARWLQHADFFIGLSSGLSWLAWASACPVIMISGFTEPYNEFETPYRVINRHVCNGCSNDVTIEFDRTNYMWCPRHANTERDFECTKMIAYEQVELMINQVIADRQSRG
;
A
#
# COMPACT_ATOMS: atom_id res chain seq x y z
N MET A 1 18.41 6.62 16.37
CA MET A 1 18.52 7.56 17.49
C MET A 1 17.11 7.69 18.07
N ASP A 2 16.89 7.31 19.33
CA ASP A 2 15.53 7.35 19.89
C ASP A 2 15.08 8.80 20.03
N LEU A 3 13.99 9.14 19.32
CA LEU A 3 13.41 10.49 19.37
C LEU A 3 12.98 10.80 20.81
N PRO A 4 13.27 12.02 21.31
CA PRO A 4 12.78 12.45 22.61
C PRO A 4 11.26 12.38 22.65
N LEU A 5 10.72 12.09 23.83
CA LEU A 5 9.27 12.07 24.07
C LEU A 5 8.69 13.46 23.80
N SER A 6 7.64 13.52 22.98
CA SER A 6 7.14 14.78 22.43
C SER A 6 6.15 15.53 23.31
N GLN A 7 5.46 14.84 24.23
CA GLN A 7 4.45 15.43 25.11
C GLN A 7 4.99 15.59 26.53
N VAL A 8 4.52 16.63 27.22
CA VAL A 8 4.88 16.93 28.62
C VAL A 8 3.67 16.65 29.49
N GLY A 9 3.87 15.81 30.51
CA GLY A 9 2.92 15.55 31.59
C GLY A 9 3.29 16.28 32.88
N PRO A 10 2.52 16.08 33.96
CA PRO A 10 2.83 16.64 35.27
C PRO A 10 4.12 16.02 35.85
N GLU A 11 4.68 16.65 36.88
CA GLU A 11 5.76 16.05 37.71
C GLU A 11 7.03 15.67 36.91
N GLY A 12 7.28 16.34 35.78
CA GLY A 12 8.41 16.05 34.90
C GLY A 12 8.26 14.78 34.05
N ILE A 13 7.08 14.14 34.08
CA ILE A 13 6.75 13.01 33.22
C ILE A 13 6.70 13.51 31.76
N LYS A 14 7.24 12.72 30.84
CA LYS A 14 7.06 12.93 29.40
C LYS A 14 6.39 11.72 28.79
N TYR A 15 5.69 11.89 27.68
CA TYR A 15 5.02 10.76 27.01
C TYR A 15 4.82 11.05 25.53
N ASP A 16 4.50 10.01 24.76
CA ASP A 16 3.85 10.13 23.45
C ASP A 16 3.33 8.77 22.98
N PHE A 17 2.80 8.76 21.75
CA PHE A 17 2.34 7.56 21.06
C PHE A 17 3.08 7.34 19.75
N GLN A 18 4.37 7.70 19.70
CA GLN A 18 5.19 7.58 18.50
C GLN A 18 5.80 6.17 18.45
N ASP A 19 5.30 5.34 17.53
CA ASP A 19 5.58 3.90 17.47
C ASP A 19 5.16 3.19 18.79
N GLY A 20 3.89 3.34 19.20
CA GLY A 20 3.35 2.75 20.44
C GLY A 20 3.36 3.73 21.63
N CYS A 21 2.83 3.31 22.78
CA CYS A 21 2.76 4.15 23.98
C CYS A 21 4.12 4.20 24.68
N ARG A 22 4.67 5.41 24.85
CA ARG A 22 5.95 5.65 25.53
C ARG A 22 5.76 6.62 26.70
N ILE A 23 6.32 6.29 27.87
CA ILE A 23 6.20 7.08 29.10
C ILE A 23 7.57 7.20 29.75
N GLY A 24 8.09 8.43 29.86
CA GLY A 24 9.35 8.77 30.49
C GLY A 24 9.15 9.32 31.89
N LEU A 25 9.87 8.75 32.86
CA LEU A 25 9.77 9.04 34.28
C LEU A 25 11.10 9.58 34.80
N PRO A 26 11.11 10.72 35.51
CA PRO A 26 12.30 11.16 36.24
C PRO A 26 12.56 10.26 37.46
N PRO A 27 13.72 10.35 38.14
CA PRO A 27 14.00 9.55 39.33
C PRO A 27 13.02 9.77 40.49
N ASP A 28 12.23 8.74 40.85
CA ASP A 28 11.41 8.65 42.07
C ASP A 28 10.87 7.21 42.27
N LYS A 29 9.83 7.00 43.08
CA LYS A 29 9.08 5.73 43.20
C LYS A 29 7.78 5.82 42.43
N TRP A 30 7.76 5.23 41.24
CA TRP A 30 6.61 5.23 40.33
C TRP A 30 5.95 3.87 40.26
N ARG A 31 4.64 3.86 39.99
CA ARG A 31 3.88 2.71 39.49
C ARG A 31 3.24 3.13 38.17
N VAL A 32 3.47 2.39 37.10
CA VAL A 32 2.87 2.66 35.78
C VAL A 32 1.96 1.51 35.39
N GLU A 33 0.75 1.86 34.97
CA GLU A 33 -0.22 0.94 34.37
C GLU A 33 -0.51 1.39 32.94
N ILE A 34 -0.45 0.48 31.97
CA ILE A 34 -0.87 0.73 30.58
C ILE A 34 -1.94 -0.29 30.21
N LYS A 35 -3.01 0.19 29.61
CA LYS A 35 -4.21 -0.57 29.26
C LYS A 35 -4.56 -0.37 27.79
N ASP A 36 -5.05 -1.41 27.13
CA ASP A 36 -5.79 -1.28 25.87
C ASP A 36 -7.26 -1.02 26.18
N THR A 37 -7.79 0.14 25.79
CA THR A 37 -9.19 0.50 26.06
C THR A 37 -10.18 -0.18 25.12
N ALA A 38 -9.75 -0.70 23.97
CA ALA A 38 -10.65 -1.44 23.08
C ALA A 38 -10.98 -2.82 23.67
N THR A 39 -9.97 -3.51 24.22
CA THR A 39 -10.13 -4.86 24.79
C THR A 39 -10.29 -4.86 26.32
N GLN A 40 -10.10 -3.70 26.96
CA GLN A 40 -10.05 -3.54 28.41
C GLN A 40 -8.91 -4.32 29.10
N THR A 41 -7.88 -4.72 28.34
CA THR A 41 -6.76 -5.54 28.83
C THR A 41 -5.68 -4.67 29.48
N LEU A 42 -5.26 -5.02 30.69
CA LEU A 42 -4.06 -4.45 31.32
C LEU A 42 -2.82 -5.06 30.67
N LEU A 43 -2.04 -4.24 29.97
CA LEU A 43 -0.88 -4.67 29.19
C LEU A 43 0.42 -4.61 29.99
N PHE A 44 0.51 -3.66 30.91
CA PHE A 44 1.70 -3.42 31.72
C PHE A 44 1.30 -2.87 33.08
N ALA A 45 1.94 -3.34 34.15
CA ALA A 45 1.78 -2.82 35.50
C ALA A 45 3.03 -3.12 36.34
N GLN A 46 3.91 -2.13 36.53
CA GLN A 46 5.15 -2.32 37.28
C GLN A 46 5.55 -1.09 38.09
N ASP A 47 6.32 -1.33 39.15
CA ASP A 47 7.00 -0.30 39.94
C ASP A 47 8.36 0.03 39.32
N LEU A 48 8.69 1.32 39.21
CA LEU A 48 9.84 1.83 38.48
C LEU A 48 10.53 2.97 39.24
N ALA A 49 11.86 3.00 39.19
CA ALA A 49 12.66 4.06 39.82
C ALA A 49 12.85 5.28 38.91
N ALA A 50 12.96 5.06 37.59
CA ALA A 50 13.13 6.06 36.55
C ALA A 50 13.06 5.36 35.18
N GLY A 51 13.18 6.12 34.09
CA GLY A 51 13.45 5.59 32.75
C GLY A 51 12.25 5.71 31.81
N VAL A 52 12.28 4.98 30.70
CA VAL A 52 11.23 5.01 29.68
C VAL A 52 10.56 3.65 29.56
N VAL A 53 9.25 3.62 29.71
CA VAL A 53 8.39 2.46 29.42
C VAL A 53 7.89 2.59 27.99
N CYS A 54 8.00 1.51 27.21
CA CYS A 54 7.51 1.46 25.83
C CYS A 54 6.66 0.20 25.64
N THR A 55 5.49 0.32 25.03
CA THR A 55 4.73 -0.85 24.59
C THR A 55 5.40 -1.53 23.40
N THR A 56 5.26 -2.84 23.29
CA THR A 56 5.82 -3.62 22.17
C THR A 56 5.10 -3.34 20.85
N LYS A 57 3.76 -3.22 20.90
CA LYS A 57 2.93 -3.02 19.71
C LYS A 57 3.06 -1.59 19.18
N ARG A 58 3.25 -1.47 17.87
CA ARG A 58 3.58 -0.24 17.13
C ARG A 58 2.47 0.24 16.20
N TYR A 59 1.48 -0.61 15.93
CA TYR A 59 0.25 -0.24 15.24
C TYR A 59 -0.73 0.49 16.17
N PHE A 60 -1.85 0.95 15.61
CA PHE A 60 -2.89 1.63 16.37
C PHE A 60 -3.46 0.74 17.47
N VAL A 61 -3.32 1.19 18.71
CA VAL A 61 -4.02 0.68 19.89
C VAL A 61 -4.50 1.89 20.69
N PRO A 62 -5.77 1.96 21.11
CA PRO A 62 -6.27 3.05 21.91
C PRO A 62 -5.83 2.86 23.37
N PHE A 63 -4.56 3.18 23.64
CA PHE A 63 -3.97 3.01 24.95
C PHE A 63 -4.59 3.97 25.99
N ALA A 64 -4.64 3.56 27.24
CA ALA A 64 -4.76 4.46 28.37
C ALA A 64 -3.65 4.13 29.35
N PHE A 65 -3.17 5.12 30.08
CA PHE A 65 -2.19 4.87 31.13
C PHE A 65 -2.49 5.64 32.41
N ARG A 66 -2.02 5.07 33.51
CA ARG A 66 -2.04 5.66 34.84
C ARG A 66 -0.63 5.62 35.41
N VAL A 67 -0.19 6.75 35.97
CA VAL A 67 1.07 6.88 36.68
C VAL A 67 0.79 7.30 38.11
N GLN A 68 1.31 6.53 39.06
CA GLN A 68 1.26 6.83 40.47
C GLN A 68 2.67 7.14 40.99
N ARG A 69 2.77 8.10 41.89
CA ARG A 69 3.98 8.42 42.64
C ARG A 69 3.75 8.06 44.11
N ARG A 70 4.56 7.16 44.66
CA ARG A 70 4.47 6.74 46.08
C ARG A 70 3.04 6.35 46.50
N GLY A 71 2.31 5.66 45.63
CA GLY A 71 0.93 5.18 45.87
C GLY A 71 -0.19 6.18 45.56
N VAL A 72 0.13 7.42 45.14
CA VAL A 72 -0.87 8.43 44.75
C VAL A 72 -0.89 8.57 43.23
N THR A 73 -2.05 8.44 42.60
CA THR A 73 -2.21 8.72 41.16
C THR A 73 -1.93 10.19 40.89
N VAL A 74 -0.92 10.48 40.06
CA VAL A 74 -0.54 11.84 39.69
C VAL A 74 -0.81 12.16 38.22
N PHE A 75 -0.99 11.14 37.39
CA PHE A 75 -1.30 11.33 35.97
C PHE A 75 -2.13 10.17 35.44
N GLU A 76 -3.26 10.50 34.81
CA GLU A 76 -4.05 9.58 34.00
C GLU A 76 -4.21 10.21 32.62
N HIS A 77 -4.06 9.40 31.58
CA HIS A 77 -4.20 9.86 30.21
C HIS A 77 -4.91 8.81 29.38
N ASP A 78 -6.04 9.22 28.79
CA ASP A 78 -6.77 8.45 27.79
C ASP A 78 -6.34 8.89 26.39
N PHE A 79 -5.95 7.93 25.55
CA PHE A 79 -5.53 8.22 24.19
C PHE A 79 -6.67 8.83 23.37
N SER A 80 -6.47 10.05 22.87
CA SER A 80 -7.37 10.71 21.93
C SER A 80 -6.60 11.47 20.86
N LEU A 81 -7.03 11.26 19.61
CA LEU A 81 -6.45 11.88 18.43
C LEU A 81 -7.15 13.18 18.02
N VAL A 82 -8.27 13.53 18.67
CA VAL A 82 -9.09 14.68 18.28
C VAL A 82 -8.28 15.96 18.37
N GLY A 83 -8.18 16.68 17.25
CA GLY A 83 -7.48 17.95 17.14
C GLY A 83 -5.95 17.85 17.27
N LYS A 84 -5.37 16.64 17.26
CA LYS A 84 -3.93 16.39 17.37
C LYS A 84 -3.26 16.29 15.99
N ASP A 85 -1.98 16.62 15.95
CA ASP A 85 -1.10 16.39 14.80
C ASP A 85 -0.41 15.04 14.93
N ILE A 86 -0.56 14.22 13.88
CA ILE A 86 -0.16 12.81 13.84
C ILE A 86 0.71 12.58 12.61
N LEU A 87 1.75 11.77 12.73
CA LEU A 87 2.56 11.36 11.60
C LEU A 87 2.17 9.96 11.12
N ILE A 88 1.86 9.83 9.84
CA ILE A 88 1.81 8.54 9.16
C ILE A 88 3.02 8.43 8.23
N ASP A 89 3.78 7.37 8.43
CA ASP A 89 5.01 7.11 7.70
C ASP A 89 4.83 5.97 6.69
N MET A 90 4.94 6.31 5.40
CA MET A 90 4.79 5.40 4.25
C MET A 90 5.98 5.48 3.26
N HIS A 91 7.03 6.26 3.52
CA HIS A 91 8.04 6.61 2.49
C HIS A 91 8.84 5.45 1.91
N LEU A 92 8.89 4.31 2.60
CA LEU A 92 9.57 3.11 2.13
C LEU A 92 8.71 2.24 1.19
N GLY A 93 7.42 2.58 1.02
CA GLY A 93 6.50 1.84 0.16
C GLY A 93 6.72 2.10 -1.33
N ALA A 94 6.27 1.17 -2.17
CA ALA A 94 6.18 1.34 -3.62
C ALA A 94 4.93 2.14 -4.02
N LEU A 95 4.78 2.46 -5.32
CA LEU A 95 3.59 3.17 -5.83
C LEU A 95 2.27 2.47 -5.47
N GLY A 96 2.22 1.15 -5.64
CA GLY A 96 1.03 0.35 -5.30
C GLY A 96 0.68 0.45 -3.82
N ASP A 97 1.69 0.35 -2.94
CA ASP A 97 1.53 0.46 -1.49
C ASP A 97 0.92 1.80 -1.07
N HIS A 98 1.39 2.90 -1.66
CA HIS A 98 0.87 4.24 -1.37
C HIS A 98 -0.61 4.36 -1.76
N LEU A 99 -0.96 3.88 -2.94
CA LEU A 99 -2.32 3.92 -3.45
C LEU A 99 -3.25 2.94 -2.70
N ALA A 100 -2.72 1.81 -2.25
CA ALA A 100 -3.45 0.84 -1.45
C ALA A 100 -3.86 1.43 -0.09
N TRP A 101 -3.01 2.24 0.54
CA TRP A 101 -3.23 2.67 1.94
C TRP A 101 -3.67 4.12 2.12
N MET A 102 -3.46 5.02 1.13
CA MET A 102 -3.83 6.43 1.30
C MET A 102 -5.33 6.62 1.58
N GLY A 103 -6.21 5.81 0.98
CA GLY A 103 -7.65 5.85 1.30
C GLY A 103 -7.95 5.45 2.76
N HIS A 104 -7.12 4.61 3.37
CA HIS A 104 -7.21 4.28 4.80
C HIS A 104 -6.71 5.42 5.67
N VAL A 105 -5.64 6.10 5.27
CA VAL A 105 -5.11 7.31 5.94
C VAL A 105 -6.16 8.43 5.97
N GLU A 106 -6.81 8.70 4.83
CA GLU A 106 -7.89 9.68 4.74
C GLU A 106 -9.06 9.35 5.67
N ALA A 107 -9.47 8.07 5.70
CA ALA A 107 -10.57 7.61 6.56
C ALA A 107 -10.19 7.64 8.06
N PHE A 108 -8.92 7.37 8.38
CA PHE A 108 -8.40 7.47 9.74
C PHE A 108 -8.45 8.91 10.23
N ALA A 109 -8.00 9.88 9.42
CA ALA A 109 -8.09 11.31 9.74
C ALA A 109 -9.53 11.73 10.07
N ALA A 110 -10.47 11.34 9.20
CA ALA A 110 -11.88 11.68 9.36
C ALA A 110 -12.50 11.05 10.62
N ARG A 111 -12.27 9.74 10.85
CA ARG A 111 -12.80 9.01 12.02
C ARG A 111 -12.30 9.61 13.33
N HIS A 112 -11.01 9.94 13.38
CA HIS A 112 -10.35 10.38 14.60
C HIS A 112 -10.33 11.90 14.77
N ARG A 113 -10.79 12.66 13.77
CA ARG A 113 -10.80 14.13 13.75
C ARG A 113 -9.42 14.71 14.05
N CYS A 114 -8.38 14.10 13.48
CA CYS A 114 -7.00 14.52 13.63
C CYS A 114 -6.47 15.18 12.36
N ARG A 115 -5.34 15.89 12.49
CA ARG A 115 -4.54 16.36 11.36
C ARG A 115 -3.40 15.38 11.13
N ILE A 116 -3.25 14.91 9.90
CA ILE A 116 -2.22 13.93 9.54
C ILE A 116 -1.16 14.61 8.70
N HIS A 117 0.08 14.48 9.14
CA HIS A 117 1.25 14.66 8.30
C HIS A 117 1.59 13.29 7.72
N CYS A 118 1.54 13.15 6.40
CA CYS A 118 1.77 11.87 5.73
C CYS A 118 3.09 11.94 4.96
N LEU A 119 4.10 11.22 5.45
CA LEU A 119 5.40 11.12 4.80
C LEU A 119 5.33 10.03 3.72
N VAL A 120 5.52 10.42 2.47
CA VAL A 120 5.48 9.55 1.28
C VAL A 120 6.85 9.47 0.60
N ARG A 121 6.99 8.51 -0.32
CA ARG A 121 8.23 8.36 -1.10
C ARG A 121 8.48 9.60 -1.97
N PRO A 122 9.75 10.02 -2.17
CA PRO A 122 10.07 11.12 -3.08
C PRO A 122 9.45 10.95 -4.47
N GLY A 123 8.85 12.01 -4.98
CA GLY A 123 8.12 12.08 -6.25
C GLY A 123 6.63 11.74 -6.16
N PHE A 124 6.10 11.37 -4.99
CA PHE A 124 4.68 10.99 -4.84
C PHE A 124 3.82 12.07 -4.19
N ALA A 125 4.40 13.10 -3.58
CA ALA A 125 3.64 14.13 -2.86
C ALA A 125 2.62 14.84 -3.77
N ASP A 126 3.00 15.17 -5.01
CA ASP A 126 2.11 15.81 -6.00
C ASP A 126 0.83 15.01 -6.27
N LEU A 127 0.92 13.68 -6.27
CA LEU A 127 -0.21 12.80 -6.57
C LEU A 127 -1.34 12.92 -5.55
N PHE A 128 -1.04 13.33 -4.31
CA PHE A 128 -2.03 13.44 -3.22
C PHE A 128 -2.27 14.88 -2.75
N ALA A 129 -1.53 15.85 -3.31
CA ALA A 129 -1.59 17.24 -2.90
C ALA A 129 -3.00 17.84 -3.06
N GLY A 130 -3.46 18.56 -2.04
CA GLY A 130 -4.74 19.30 -2.07
C GLY A 130 -5.99 18.42 -2.15
N ARG A 131 -5.87 17.11 -1.85
CA ARG A 131 -7.01 16.17 -1.95
C ARG A 131 -7.78 15.96 -0.67
N ASN A 132 -7.20 16.30 0.47
CA ASN A 132 -7.84 16.25 1.76
C ASN A 132 -7.23 17.31 2.70
N ASP A 133 -8.03 18.26 3.17
CA ASP A 133 -7.56 19.37 4.01
C ASP A 133 -7.06 18.91 5.38
N ALA A 134 -7.43 17.69 5.81
CA ALA A 134 -6.91 17.09 7.05
C ALA A 134 -5.51 16.48 6.87
N LEU A 135 -4.98 16.41 5.64
CA LEU A 135 -3.71 15.78 5.31
C LEU A 135 -2.71 16.80 4.78
N ILE A 136 -1.53 16.81 5.38
CA ILE A 136 -0.33 17.48 4.88
C ILE A 136 0.59 16.39 4.37
N VAL A 137 0.64 16.20 3.04
CA VAL A 137 1.48 15.19 2.41
C VAL A 137 2.85 15.80 2.14
N THR A 138 3.91 15.11 2.57
CA THR A 138 5.30 15.57 2.38
C THR A 138 6.20 14.42 1.96
N GLU A 139 7.31 14.76 1.30
CA GLU A 139 8.43 13.87 1.01
C GLU A 139 9.71 14.25 1.77
N ASP A 140 9.64 15.31 2.59
CA ASP A 140 10.75 15.74 3.43
C ASP A 140 10.90 14.84 4.65
N GLN A 141 11.94 14.01 4.64
CA GLN A 141 12.23 13.06 5.72
C GLN A 141 12.66 13.74 7.02
N SER A 142 13.02 15.03 7.03
CA SER A 142 13.30 15.77 8.27
C SER A 142 12.11 15.77 9.24
N ILE A 143 10.89 15.55 8.72
CA ILE A 143 9.69 15.39 9.54
C ILE A 143 9.78 14.23 10.53
N LEU A 144 10.61 13.21 10.25
CA LEU A 144 10.86 12.09 11.16
C LEU A 144 11.55 12.53 12.46
N GLU A 145 12.19 13.70 12.47
CA GLU A 145 12.86 14.28 13.63
C GLU A 145 11.92 15.14 14.50
N GLN A 146 10.71 15.40 14.02
CA GLN A 146 9.73 16.24 14.72
C GLN A 146 8.91 15.44 15.74
N GLY A 147 8.47 16.11 16.80
CA GLY A 147 7.65 15.52 17.85
C GLY A 147 6.16 15.58 17.51
N PHE A 148 5.55 14.43 17.22
CA PHE A 148 4.10 14.29 17.04
C PHE A 148 3.42 13.69 18.27
N TYR A 149 2.11 13.88 18.42
CA TYR A 149 1.35 13.22 19.48
C TYR A 149 1.37 11.69 19.29
N ALA A 150 1.20 11.22 18.06
CA ALA A 150 1.36 9.83 17.69
C ALA A 150 2.06 9.68 16.33
N ARG A 151 2.69 8.53 16.12
CA ARG A 151 3.26 8.13 14.83
C ARG A 151 2.92 6.68 14.53
N TYR A 152 2.51 6.41 13.29
CA TYR A 152 2.28 5.06 12.78
C TYR A 152 3.04 4.83 11.48
N LYS A 153 3.70 3.69 11.38
CA LYS A 153 4.32 3.22 10.13
C LYS A 153 3.33 2.31 9.42
N VAL A 154 2.95 2.67 8.20
CA VAL A 154 2.05 1.86 7.37
C VAL A 154 2.87 1.34 6.19
N LEU A 155 3.36 0.12 6.34
CA LEU A 155 4.28 -0.56 5.42
C LEU A 155 3.98 -2.06 5.40
N ILE A 156 4.59 -2.77 4.45
CA ILE A 156 4.67 -4.23 4.53
C ILE A 156 5.75 -4.61 5.54
N PHE A 157 5.37 -5.32 6.59
CA PHE A 157 6.30 -5.88 7.57
C PHE A 157 6.50 -7.37 7.30
N PHE A 158 7.60 -7.71 6.62
CA PHE A 158 7.99 -9.10 6.41
C PHE A 158 8.48 -9.70 7.73
N ASN A 159 8.17 -10.99 7.96
CA ASN A 159 8.65 -11.76 9.11
C ASN A 159 8.34 -11.14 10.49
N ASP A 160 7.28 -10.33 10.59
CA ASP A 160 6.76 -9.82 11.87
C ASP A 160 6.01 -10.93 12.63
N LEU A 161 6.73 -12.00 13.00
CA LEU A 161 6.17 -13.20 13.62
C LEU A 161 5.50 -12.90 14.97
N ASN A 162 6.05 -11.93 15.71
CA ASN A 162 5.49 -11.46 16.98
C ASN A 162 4.31 -10.51 16.79
N ARG A 163 4.03 -10.07 15.57
CA ARG A 163 2.96 -9.12 15.24
C ARG A 163 3.11 -7.85 16.05
N ASP A 164 4.30 -7.26 16.01
CA ASP A 164 4.62 -6.03 16.74
C ASP A 164 4.29 -4.80 15.91
N HIS A 165 4.38 -4.89 14.58
CA HIS A 165 4.14 -3.79 13.64
C HIS A 165 2.82 -3.88 12.90
N GLN A 166 2.28 -5.10 12.75
CA GLN A 166 0.95 -5.33 12.16
C GLN A 166 0.14 -6.31 13.03
N PRO A 167 -1.18 -6.09 13.22
CA PRO A 167 -2.01 -7.02 14.00
C PRO A 167 -2.17 -8.41 13.36
N THR A 168 -2.04 -8.46 12.04
CA THR A 168 -2.16 -9.66 11.22
C THR A 168 -1.14 -9.62 10.11
N ASP A 169 -0.68 -10.78 9.66
CA ASP A 169 0.21 -10.87 8.51
C ASP A 169 -0.52 -10.41 7.24
N TYR A 170 0.05 -9.44 6.52
CA TYR A 170 -0.56 -8.90 5.30
C TYR A 170 -0.85 -10.00 4.26
N ARG A 171 -0.06 -11.08 4.24
CA ARG A 171 -0.25 -12.21 3.31
C ARG A 171 -1.60 -12.89 3.49
N GLN A 172 -2.13 -12.89 4.72
CA GLN A 172 -3.41 -13.52 5.07
C GLN A 172 -4.63 -12.68 4.69
N VAL A 173 -4.47 -11.36 4.59
CA VAL A 173 -5.59 -10.43 4.41
C VAL A 173 -5.53 -9.66 3.11
N GLY A 174 -4.35 -9.56 2.50
CA GLY A 174 -4.07 -8.79 1.29
C GLY A 174 -3.44 -7.44 1.56
N LEU A 175 -2.74 -6.92 0.54
CA LEU A 175 -2.03 -5.64 0.60
C LEU A 175 -2.96 -4.50 1.00
N ILE A 176 -4.14 -4.40 0.37
CA ILE A 176 -5.04 -3.26 0.60
C ILE A 176 -5.53 -3.15 2.04
N VAL A 177 -6.14 -4.21 2.57
CA VAL A 177 -6.77 -4.17 3.89
C VAL A 177 -5.76 -4.23 5.04
N SER A 178 -4.50 -4.66 4.80
CA SER A 178 -3.46 -4.65 5.83
C SER A 178 -3.24 -3.25 6.43
N GLY A 179 -3.33 -2.18 5.61
CA GLY A 179 -3.28 -0.80 6.09
C GLY A 179 -4.45 -0.45 7.02
N ALA A 180 -5.63 -1.05 6.82
CA ALA A 180 -6.75 -0.89 7.74
C ALA A 180 -6.44 -1.49 9.11
N TYR A 181 -5.87 -2.69 9.14
CA TYR A 181 -5.50 -3.36 10.39
C TYR A 181 -4.46 -2.55 11.16
N ILE A 182 -3.39 -2.08 10.50
CA ILE A 182 -2.35 -1.25 11.14
C ILE A 182 -2.96 0.01 11.77
N LEU A 183 -3.95 0.63 11.13
CA LEU A 183 -4.62 1.84 11.59
C LEU A 183 -5.86 1.59 12.48
N GLY A 184 -6.15 0.33 12.85
CA GLY A 184 -7.31 0.00 13.70
C GLY A 184 -8.66 0.33 13.04
N MET A 185 -8.73 0.31 11.71
CA MET A 185 -9.91 0.62 10.92
C MET A 185 -10.62 -0.65 10.45
N PRO A 186 -11.95 -0.61 10.17
CA PRO A 186 -12.65 -1.74 9.58
C PRO A 186 -11.95 -2.24 8.29
N PRO A 187 -11.79 -3.57 8.11
CA PRO A 187 -11.06 -4.17 6.99
C PRO A 187 -11.88 -4.10 5.71
N LYS A 188 -11.91 -2.91 5.11
CA LYS A 188 -12.64 -2.59 3.88
C LYS A 188 -11.70 -1.89 2.92
N GLU A 189 -11.76 -2.25 1.65
CA GLU A 189 -11.14 -1.52 0.55
C GLU A 189 -11.54 -0.02 0.55
N ARG A 190 -10.55 0.86 0.36
CA ARG A 190 -10.75 2.31 0.30
C ARG A 190 -9.92 2.92 -0.83
N ARG A 191 -10.58 3.30 -1.92
CA ARG A 191 -9.94 4.01 -3.02
C ARG A 191 -9.49 5.42 -2.58
N PRO A 192 -8.21 5.79 -2.76
CA PRO A 192 -7.73 7.12 -2.39
C PRO A 192 -8.23 8.20 -3.34
N ARG A 193 -8.21 9.46 -2.88
CA ARG A 193 -8.36 10.62 -3.77
C ARG A 193 -6.98 11.02 -4.29
N ILE A 194 -6.84 11.06 -5.61
CA ILE A 194 -5.59 11.45 -6.27
C ILE A 194 -5.79 12.73 -7.10
N ARG A 195 -4.70 13.46 -7.30
CA ARG A 195 -4.60 14.56 -8.25
C ARG A 195 -4.53 14.00 -9.66
N ILE A 196 -5.38 14.54 -10.53
CA ILE A 196 -5.32 14.32 -11.98
C ILE A 196 -4.76 15.60 -12.60
N ALA A 197 -3.83 15.48 -13.55
CA ALA A 197 -3.30 16.63 -14.26
C ALA A 197 -4.38 17.30 -15.14
N ASP A 198 -4.21 18.60 -15.38
CA ASP A 198 -5.07 19.37 -16.27
C ASP A 198 -4.87 18.98 -17.75
N GLY A 199 -5.76 19.45 -18.63
CA GLY A 199 -5.63 19.27 -20.09
C GLY A 199 -6.62 18.27 -20.72
N GLY A 200 -7.54 17.71 -19.94
CA GLY A 200 -8.62 16.85 -20.44
C GLY A 200 -8.12 15.57 -21.11
N ARG A 201 -8.92 15.05 -22.05
CA ARG A 201 -8.64 13.81 -22.78
C ARG A 201 -7.36 13.95 -23.63
N PRO A 202 -6.33 13.10 -23.45
CA PRO A 202 -5.07 13.24 -24.20
C PRO A 202 -5.18 12.97 -25.71
N ILE A 203 -6.03 12.01 -26.12
CA ILE A 203 -6.23 11.62 -27.52
C ILE A 203 -7.71 11.41 -27.81
N GLU A 204 -8.18 11.84 -28.97
CA GLU A 204 -9.61 11.82 -29.30
C GLU A 204 -10.15 10.38 -29.44
N GLU A 205 -9.40 9.51 -30.13
CA GLU A 205 -9.84 8.15 -30.42
C GLU A 205 -10.01 7.29 -29.16
N PRO A 206 -10.84 6.24 -29.18
CA PRO A 206 -10.90 5.26 -28.11
C PRO A 206 -9.54 4.58 -27.90
N TYR A 207 -9.09 4.49 -26.65
CA TYR A 207 -7.80 3.90 -26.33
C TYR A 207 -7.81 3.11 -25.03
N VAL A 208 -6.90 2.15 -24.98
CA VAL A 208 -6.62 1.30 -23.82
C VAL A 208 -5.18 1.56 -23.40
N CYS A 209 -4.97 1.75 -22.10
CA CYS A 209 -3.62 1.81 -21.54
C CYS A 209 -3.17 0.41 -21.11
N ILE A 210 -1.89 0.10 -21.32
CA ILE A 210 -1.25 -1.11 -20.83
C ILE A 210 -0.03 -0.80 -19.97
N GLY A 211 0.20 -1.63 -18.94
CA GLY A 211 1.40 -1.60 -18.11
C GLY A 211 1.98 -3.00 -17.97
N THR A 212 3.11 -3.23 -18.62
CA THR A 212 3.74 -4.53 -18.83
C THR A 212 5.01 -4.73 -18.01
N GLN A 213 5.52 -3.68 -17.36
CA GLN A 213 6.72 -3.76 -16.53
C GLN A 213 6.38 -3.98 -15.05
N ALA A 214 7.29 -4.67 -14.36
CA ALA A 214 7.19 -4.94 -12.92
C ALA A 214 8.57 -5.07 -12.27
N THR A 215 8.59 -5.07 -10.94
CA THR A 215 9.83 -5.08 -10.13
C THR A 215 10.46 -6.46 -9.93
N GLY A 216 9.78 -7.53 -10.37
CA GLY A 216 10.27 -8.91 -10.24
C GLY A 216 9.65 -9.77 -11.33
N HIS A 217 10.42 -10.75 -11.82
CA HIS A 217 10.03 -11.60 -12.97
C HIS A 217 8.72 -12.36 -12.71
N ASN A 218 8.47 -12.73 -11.47
CA ASN A 218 7.24 -13.39 -11.03
C ASN A 218 5.95 -12.58 -11.25
N LYS A 219 6.05 -11.23 -11.33
CA LYS A 219 4.90 -10.36 -11.59
C LYS A 219 4.62 -10.17 -13.08
N TYR A 220 5.55 -10.51 -13.97
CA TYR A 220 5.35 -10.41 -15.41
C TYR A 220 4.34 -11.45 -15.90
N TRP A 221 3.64 -11.13 -16.98
CA TRP A 221 2.89 -12.13 -17.72
C TRP A 221 3.84 -12.89 -18.64
N ASN A 222 4.37 -14.02 -18.16
CA ASN A 222 5.42 -14.78 -18.84
C ASN A 222 4.91 -15.67 -20.00
N ASN A 223 3.67 -15.47 -20.46
CA ASN A 223 3.18 -16.13 -21.66
C ASN A 223 3.84 -15.47 -22.89
N PRO A 224 4.54 -16.22 -23.75
CA PRO A 224 5.34 -15.67 -24.85
C PRO A 224 4.51 -14.94 -25.92
N GLU A 225 3.24 -15.30 -26.08
CA GLU A 225 2.35 -14.70 -27.08
C GLU A 225 1.33 -13.72 -26.48
N GLY A 226 1.22 -13.70 -25.15
CA GLY A 226 0.13 -13.04 -24.44
C GLY A 226 -0.06 -11.58 -24.81
N TRP A 227 0.99 -10.77 -24.62
CA TRP A 227 0.93 -9.34 -24.92
C TRP A 227 0.81 -9.05 -26.41
N HIS A 228 1.50 -9.81 -27.27
CA HIS A 228 1.43 -9.61 -28.72
C HIS A 228 0.00 -9.82 -29.23
N ARG A 229 -0.65 -10.93 -28.86
CA ARG A 229 -2.04 -11.22 -29.24
C ARG A 229 -3.01 -10.21 -28.65
N THR A 230 -2.79 -9.78 -27.41
CA THR A 230 -3.59 -8.72 -26.75
C THR A 230 -3.56 -7.40 -27.52
N VAL A 231 -2.36 -6.93 -27.91
CA VAL A 231 -2.22 -5.68 -28.66
C VAL A 231 -2.90 -5.79 -30.03
N SER A 232 -2.68 -6.89 -30.76
CA SER A 232 -3.31 -7.11 -32.06
C SER A 232 -4.84 -7.12 -31.96
N TYR A 233 -5.39 -7.84 -30.99
CA TYR A 233 -6.83 -7.94 -30.79
C TYR A 233 -7.48 -6.60 -30.43
N LEU A 234 -6.87 -5.84 -29.53
CA LEU A 234 -7.38 -4.50 -29.18
C LEU A 234 -7.43 -3.58 -30.40
N LYS A 235 -6.43 -3.64 -31.28
CA LYS A 235 -6.44 -2.89 -32.54
C LYS A 235 -7.54 -3.35 -33.50
N GLU A 236 -7.78 -4.66 -33.61
CA GLU A 236 -8.90 -5.20 -34.39
C GLU A 236 -10.26 -4.72 -33.86
N LYS A 237 -10.37 -4.48 -32.54
CA LYS A 237 -11.54 -3.85 -31.90
C LYS A 237 -11.60 -2.33 -32.07
N GLY A 238 -10.64 -1.72 -32.77
CA GLY A 238 -10.61 -0.28 -33.06
C GLY A 238 -9.96 0.57 -31.97
N TYR A 239 -9.26 -0.02 -31.00
CA TYR A 239 -8.56 0.73 -29.96
C TYR A 239 -7.14 1.13 -30.38
N ARG A 240 -6.75 2.35 -30.00
CA ARG A 240 -5.33 2.68 -29.82
C ARG A 240 -4.82 2.01 -28.54
N VAL A 241 -3.60 1.46 -28.57
CA VAL A 241 -3.05 0.69 -27.45
C VAL A 241 -1.79 1.37 -26.96
N ILE A 242 -1.86 1.97 -25.77
CA ILE A 242 -0.85 2.89 -25.25
C ILE A 242 -0.09 2.25 -24.10
N CYS A 243 1.21 2.01 -24.25
CA CYS A 243 2.05 1.55 -23.15
C CYS A 243 2.49 2.74 -22.29
N ILE A 244 2.17 2.70 -20.99
CA ILE A 244 2.43 3.80 -20.05
C ILE A 244 3.44 3.42 -18.95
N ASP A 245 4.20 2.35 -19.15
CA ASP A 245 5.26 1.93 -18.24
C ASP A 245 6.30 3.03 -18.01
N ARG A 246 6.95 3.04 -16.85
CA ARG A 246 8.08 3.96 -16.63
C ARG A 246 9.24 3.66 -17.57
N ASP A 247 9.59 2.39 -17.69
CA ASP A 247 10.74 1.96 -18.47
C ASP A 247 10.24 1.25 -19.73
N ARG A 248 10.85 1.57 -20.87
CA ARG A 248 10.57 0.90 -22.14
C ARG A 248 11.06 -0.55 -22.16
N VAL A 249 12.13 -0.80 -21.41
CA VAL A 249 12.77 -2.11 -21.27
C VAL A 249 13.21 -2.25 -19.81
N ALA A 250 12.83 -3.34 -19.16
CA ALA A 250 13.32 -3.69 -17.82
C ALA A 250 13.64 -5.18 -17.76
N GLY A 251 14.57 -5.54 -16.88
CA GLY A 251 15.08 -6.89 -16.84
C GLY A 251 16.20 -7.06 -15.83
N HIS A 252 16.70 -8.28 -15.76
CA HIS A 252 17.84 -8.65 -14.93
C HIS A 252 18.65 -9.71 -15.68
N GLU A 253 19.99 -9.54 -15.69
CA GLU A 253 20.93 -10.43 -16.37
C GLU A 253 20.55 -10.70 -17.84
N THR A 254 20.10 -11.92 -18.16
CA THR A 254 19.78 -12.37 -19.52
C THR A 254 18.29 -12.25 -19.86
N ILE A 255 17.45 -11.88 -18.89
CA ILE A 255 16.00 -11.82 -19.05
C ILE A 255 15.55 -10.37 -19.11
N TRP A 256 15.03 -9.98 -20.27
CA TRP A 256 14.62 -8.62 -20.58
C TRP A 256 13.21 -8.59 -21.16
N HIS A 257 12.39 -7.68 -20.63
CA HIS A 257 11.01 -7.44 -21.04
C HIS A 257 10.94 -6.11 -21.75
N HIS A 258 10.54 -6.14 -23.01
CA HIS A 258 10.41 -4.96 -23.85
C HIS A 258 8.93 -4.53 -23.93
N ILE A 259 8.70 -3.25 -24.18
CA ILE A 259 7.40 -2.76 -24.65
C ILE A 259 6.86 -3.70 -25.76
N PRO A 260 5.60 -4.18 -25.67
CA PRO A 260 5.05 -5.09 -26.66
C PRO A 260 5.03 -4.49 -28.07
N HIS A 261 5.43 -5.27 -29.06
CA HIS A 261 5.38 -4.85 -30.45
C HIS A 261 3.95 -4.42 -30.84
N GLY A 262 3.85 -3.24 -31.46
CA GLY A 262 2.59 -2.64 -31.90
C GLY A 262 1.94 -1.73 -30.86
N ALA A 263 2.33 -1.77 -29.59
CA ALA A 263 1.88 -0.77 -28.62
C ALA A 263 2.55 0.59 -28.92
N GLU A 264 1.79 1.66 -28.72
CA GLU A 264 2.30 3.02 -28.84
C GLU A 264 3.12 3.39 -27.59
N ASP A 265 4.23 4.08 -27.81
CA ASP A 265 5.22 4.35 -26.78
C ASP A 265 4.90 5.67 -26.04
N MET A 266 4.20 5.55 -24.92
CA MET A 266 4.07 6.61 -23.93
C MET A 266 4.85 6.27 -22.67
N THR A 267 5.95 5.52 -22.79
CA THR A 267 6.78 5.15 -21.65
C THR A 267 7.56 6.37 -21.12
N GLY A 268 8.22 6.23 -19.98
CA GLY A 268 9.06 7.25 -19.37
C GLY A 268 8.63 7.67 -17.97
N ALA A 269 9.54 8.35 -17.26
CA ALA A 269 9.32 8.92 -15.93
C ALA A 269 8.48 10.22 -16.00
N ILE A 270 7.26 10.10 -16.51
CA ILE A 270 6.26 11.17 -16.57
C ILE A 270 5.58 11.30 -15.19
N PRO A 271 5.22 12.52 -14.74
CA PRO A 271 4.51 12.73 -13.48
C PRO A 271 3.29 11.82 -13.32
N LEU A 272 3.09 11.28 -12.11
CA LEU A 272 2.00 10.33 -11.85
C LEU A 272 0.61 10.95 -12.03
N SER A 273 0.46 12.25 -11.76
CA SER A 273 -0.78 12.99 -12.02
C SER A 273 -1.12 13.05 -13.52
N GLU A 274 -0.10 13.14 -14.39
CA GLU A 274 -0.28 13.02 -15.84
C GLU A 274 -0.61 11.58 -16.24
N ARG A 275 0.07 10.58 -15.68
CA ARG A 275 -0.33 9.16 -15.90
C ARG A 275 -1.78 8.89 -15.50
N ALA A 276 -2.22 9.49 -14.39
CA ALA A 276 -3.60 9.40 -13.92
C ALA A 276 -4.58 10.08 -14.90
N ARG A 277 -4.20 11.18 -15.56
CA ARG A 277 -4.98 11.81 -16.64
C ARG A 277 -5.19 10.86 -17.81
N TRP A 278 -4.13 10.20 -18.27
CA TRP A 278 -4.24 9.18 -19.33
C TRP A 278 -5.17 8.04 -18.92
N LEU A 279 -5.07 7.56 -17.68
CA LEU A 279 -5.90 6.47 -17.17
C LEU A 279 -7.37 6.88 -16.98
N GLN A 280 -7.64 8.09 -16.48
CA GLN A 280 -9.00 8.61 -16.29
C GLN A 280 -9.80 8.62 -17.60
N HIS A 281 -9.12 8.89 -18.73
CA HIS A 281 -9.75 8.98 -20.03
C HIS A 281 -9.62 7.70 -20.88
N ALA A 282 -8.84 6.70 -20.43
CA ALA A 282 -8.77 5.40 -21.09
C ALA A 282 -10.09 4.64 -20.93
N ASP A 283 -10.44 3.82 -21.92
CA ASP A 283 -11.64 2.98 -21.82
C ASP A 283 -11.49 1.92 -20.73
N PHE A 284 -10.31 1.34 -20.63
CA PHE A 284 -9.88 0.47 -19.55
C PHE A 284 -8.34 0.36 -19.57
N PHE A 285 -7.81 -0.27 -18.52
CA PHE A 285 -6.39 -0.55 -18.36
C PHE A 285 -6.16 -2.07 -18.26
N ILE A 286 -5.09 -2.56 -18.88
CA ILE A 286 -4.62 -3.94 -18.72
C ILE A 286 -3.23 -3.91 -18.10
N GLY A 287 -3.05 -4.57 -16.96
CA GLY A 287 -1.75 -4.59 -16.31
C GLY A 287 -1.54 -5.73 -15.34
N LEU A 288 -0.38 -5.68 -14.70
CA LEU A 288 0.12 -6.70 -13.80
C LEU A 288 -0.28 -6.40 -12.34
N SER A 289 0.14 -7.24 -11.40
CA SER A 289 0.14 -6.90 -9.97
C SER A 289 1.26 -5.86 -9.64
N SER A 290 1.20 -4.69 -10.29
CA SER A 290 2.17 -3.59 -10.20
C SER A 290 1.48 -2.25 -9.89
N GLY A 291 2.28 -1.22 -9.58
CA GLY A 291 1.78 0.09 -9.14
C GLY A 291 0.85 0.80 -10.14
N LEU A 292 1.00 0.56 -11.45
CA LEU A 292 0.13 1.20 -12.45
C LEU A 292 -1.31 0.68 -12.42
N SER A 293 -1.53 -0.59 -12.05
CA SER A 293 -2.89 -1.11 -11.84
C SER A 293 -3.59 -0.38 -10.69
N TRP A 294 -2.87 -0.08 -9.61
CA TRP A 294 -3.40 0.72 -8.51
C TRP A 294 -3.70 2.15 -8.94
N LEU A 295 -2.86 2.74 -9.78
CA LEU A 295 -3.08 4.10 -10.30
C LEU A 295 -4.32 4.14 -11.20
N ALA A 296 -4.51 3.12 -12.03
CA ALA A 296 -5.68 2.97 -12.88
C ALA A 296 -6.96 2.87 -12.03
N TRP A 297 -6.95 2.02 -11.01
CA TRP A 297 -8.05 1.90 -10.05
C TRP A 297 -8.35 3.22 -9.34
N ALA A 298 -7.32 3.91 -8.82
CA ALA A 298 -7.45 5.21 -8.18
C ALA A 298 -7.97 6.30 -9.14
N SER A 299 -7.66 6.20 -10.43
CA SER A 299 -8.16 7.09 -11.49
C SER A 299 -9.58 6.73 -11.97
N ALA A 300 -10.23 5.76 -11.33
CA ALA A 300 -11.53 5.21 -11.72
C ALA A 300 -11.57 4.59 -13.14
N CYS A 301 -10.42 4.15 -13.65
CA CYS A 301 -10.31 3.38 -14.88
C CYS A 301 -10.62 1.90 -14.57
N PRO A 302 -11.48 1.20 -15.36
CA PRO A 302 -11.65 -0.25 -15.23
C PRO A 302 -10.32 -0.98 -15.44
N VAL A 303 -10.03 -2.01 -14.63
CA VAL A 303 -8.74 -2.70 -14.66
C VAL A 303 -8.89 -4.19 -14.91
N ILE A 304 -8.31 -4.67 -16.01
CA ILE A 304 -8.01 -6.09 -16.23
C ILE A 304 -6.65 -6.37 -15.58
N MET A 305 -6.65 -7.23 -14.55
CA MET A 305 -5.43 -7.50 -13.77
C MET A 305 -4.95 -8.93 -13.99
N ILE A 306 -3.77 -9.06 -14.61
CA ILE A 306 -3.10 -10.33 -14.88
C ILE A 306 -2.08 -10.61 -13.78
N SER A 307 -2.34 -11.65 -12.97
CA SER A 307 -1.40 -12.12 -11.96
C SER A 307 -1.70 -13.55 -11.54
N GLY A 308 -0.70 -14.43 -11.61
CA GLY A 308 -0.74 -15.73 -10.93
C GLY A 308 0.10 -15.77 -9.66
N PHE A 309 0.91 -14.74 -9.43
CA PHE A 309 1.85 -14.66 -8.31
C PHE A 309 1.17 -14.30 -6.99
N THR A 310 0.14 -13.47 -7.06
CA THR A 310 -0.67 -13.02 -5.93
C THR A 310 -2.06 -13.63 -5.96
N GLU A 311 -2.66 -13.81 -4.79
CA GLU A 311 -4.08 -14.14 -4.65
C GLU A 311 -4.97 -12.95 -5.02
N PRO A 312 -6.20 -13.16 -5.56
CA PRO A 312 -7.12 -12.09 -5.93
C PRO A 312 -7.49 -11.11 -4.82
N TYR A 313 -7.47 -11.54 -3.55
CA TYR A 313 -7.75 -10.66 -2.41
C TYR A 313 -6.56 -9.75 -2.05
N ASN A 314 -5.40 -9.93 -2.68
CA ASN A 314 -4.21 -9.16 -2.36
C ASN A 314 -4.33 -7.71 -2.81
N GLU A 315 -4.83 -7.50 -4.03
CA GLU A 315 -5.03 -6.17 -4.61
C GLU A 315 -6.42 -5.61 -4.30
N PHE A 316 -6.84 -4.58 -5.05
CA PHE A 316 -8.22 -4.09 -5.05
C PHE A 316 -9.14 -5.04 -5.83
N GLU A 317 -10.42 -5.02 -5.50
CA GLU A 317 -11.43 -5.80 -6.20
C GLU A 317 -11.63 -5.29 -7.64
N THR A 318 -11.59 -6.21 -8.60
CA THR A 318 -12.00 -5.97 -9.98
C THR A 318 -12.71 -7.20 -10.53
N PRO A 319 -13.84 -7.04 -11.25
CA PRO A 319 -14.50 -8.17 -11.89
C PRO A 319 -13.66 -8.78 -13.04
N TYR A 320 -12.59 -8.11 -13.46
CA TYR A 320 -11.74 -8.50 -14.58
C TYR A 320 -10.39 -9.09 -14.14
N ARG A 321 -10.34 -9.77 -12.99
CA ARG A 321 -9.13 -10.42 -12.47
C ARG A 321 -8.81 -11.71 -13.25
N VAL A 322 -7.60 -11.82 -13.79
CA VAL A 322 -7.12 -12.97 -14.58
C VAL A 322 -6.09 -13.80 -13.81
N ILE A 323 -6.45 -15.03 -13.47
CA ILE A 323 -5.59 -16.01 -12.79
C ILE A 323 -5.89 -17.43 -13.29
N ASN A 324 -4.86 -18.27 -13.44
CA ASN A 324 -5.03 -19.70 -13.70
C ASN A 324 -4.84 -20.50 -12.40
N ARG A 325 -5.88 -21.23 -11.98
CA ARG A 325 -5.90 -22.02 -10.75
C ARG A 325 -5.45 -23.48 -10.91
N HIS A 326 -5.17 -23.93 -12.13
CA HIS A 326 -4.79 -25.33 -12.41
C HIS A 326 -3.28 -25.60 -12.27
N VAL A 327 -2.49 -24.57 -12.00
CA VAL A 327 -1.02 -24.62 -11.86
C VAL A 327 -0.59 -23.95 -10.56
N CYS A 328 0.71 -23.96 -10.21
CA CYS A 328 1.23 -23.19 -9.08
C CYS A 328 0.77 -21.73 -9.17
N ASN A 329 0.29 -21.17 -8.06
CA ASN A 329 -0.16 -19.79 -7.97
C ASN A 329 -0.07 -19.27 -6.51
N GLY A 330 -0.33 -17.97 -6.31
CA GLY A 330 -0.48 -17.36 -4.99
C GLY A 330 0.77 -17.34 -4.11
N CYS A 331 1.97 -17.51 -4.69
CA CYS A 331 3.23 -17.60 -3.95
C CYS A 331 3.48 -16.42 -3.01
N SER A 332 3.05 -15.20 -3.37
CA SER A 332 3.24 -14.00 -2.55
C SER A 332 2.40 -14.00 -1.26
N ASN A 333 1.32 -14.76 -1.24
CA ASN A 333 0.33 -14.79 -0.17
C ASN A 333 0.43 -16.06 0.70
N ASP A 334 1.34 -16.97 0.35
CA ASP A 334 1.62 -18.15 1.16
C ASP A 334 2.42 -17.76 2.40
N VAL A 335 1.79 -17.89 3.57
CA VAL A 335 2.40 -17.56 4.87
C VAL A 335 3.55 -18.49 5.25
N THR A 336 3.65 -19.66 4.62
CA THR A 336 4.73 -20.62 4.86
C THR A 336 6.00 -20.28 4.09
N ILE A 337 5.93 -19.31 3.17
CA ILE A 337 7.00 -18.96 2.25
C ILE A 337 7.50 -17.55 2.55
N GLU A 338 8.82 -17.39 2.71
CA GLU A 338 9.45 -16.09 2.86
C GLU A 338 9.78 -15.45 1.50
N PHE A 339 9.30 -14.21 1.29
CA PHE A 339 9.56 -13.47 0.06
C PHE A 339 10.98 -12.87 0.07
N ASP A 340 11.84 -13.34 -0.84
CA ASP A 340 13.16 -12.75 -1.05
C ASP A 340 13.06 -11.57 -2.04
N ARG A 341 13.09 -10.36 -1.48
CA ARG A 341 12.99 -9.10 -2.23
C ARG A 341 14.22 -8.80 -3.09
N THR A 342 15.35 -9.45 -2.84
CA THR A 342 16.59 -9.24 -3.57
C THR A 342 16.71 -10.14 -4.79
N ASN A 343 15.93 -11.23 -4.81
CA ASN A 343 15.88 -12.17 -5.92
C ASN A 343 14.85 -11.74 -6.98
N TYR A 344 15.32 -11.16 -8.08
CA TYR A 344 14.45 -10.78 -9.20
C TYR A 344 13.70 -12.00 -9.81
N MET A 345 14.34 -13.16 -9.80
CA MET A 345 13.84 -14.45 -10.33
C MET A 345 13.16 -15.29 -9.24
N TRP A 346 12.59 -14.66 -8.21
CA TRP A 346 12.02 -15.39 -7.10
C TRP A 346 10.80 -16.22 -7.50
N CYS A 347 10.98 -17.54 -7.50
CA CYS A 347 9.94 -18.55 -7.67
C CYS A 347 10.16 -19.69 -6.64
N PRO A 348 9.58 -19.59 -5.44
CA PRO A 348 10.01 -20.37 -4.28
C PRO A 348 9.77 -21.89 -4.42
N ARG A 349 8.84 -22.30 -5.29
CA ARG A 349 8.45 -23.71 -5.46
C ARG A 349 9.07 -24.38 -6.68
N HIS A 350 9.44 -23.61 -7.71
CA HIS A 350 9.77 -24.15 -9.04
C HIS A 350 10.99 -23.49 -9.71
N ALA A 351 11.75 -22.66 -8.99
CA ALA A 351 12.98 -22.07 -9.51
C ALA A 351 13.91 -23.15 -10.09
N ASN A 352 14.48 -22.88 -11.27
CA ASN A 352 15.38 -23.79 -12.00
C ASN A 352 14.73 -25.12 -12.42
N THR A 353 13.42 -25.12 -12.70
CA THR A 353 12.71 -26.27 -13.27
C THR A 353 11.94 -25.85 -14.53
N GLU A 354 11.44 -26.80 -15.31
CA GLU A 354 10.59 -26.51 -16.48
C GLU A 354 9.29 -25.75 -16.11
N ARG A 355 8.87 -25.88 -14.85
CA ARG A 355 7.67 -25.26 -14.27
C ARG A 355 7.92 -23.85 -13.73
N ASP A 356 9.12 -23.29 -13.90
CA ASP A 356 9.44 -21.97 -13.35
C ASP A 356 8.49 -20.90 -13.90
N PHE A 357 7.93 -20.04 -13.03
CA PHE A 357 6.90 -19.05 -13.35
C PHE A 357 5.64 -19.58 -14.07
N GLU A 358 5.32 -20.88 -13.96
CA GLU A 358 4.11 -21.45 -14.59
C GLU A 358 2.82 -20.71 -14.22
N CYS A 359 2.79 -20.08 -13.03
CA CYS A 359 1.70 -19.24 -12.53
C CYS A 359 1.24 -18.17 -13.52
N THR A 360 2.16 -17.65 -14.34
CA THR A 360 1.87 -16.62 -15.34
C THR A 360 2.11 -17.11 -16.76
N LYS A 361 3.06 -18.04 -17.00
CA LYS A 361 3.23 -18.68 -18.32
C LYS A 361 1.94 -19.36 -18.80
N MET A 362 1.21 -19.99 -17.88
CA MET A 362 0.00 -20.77 -18.18
C MET A 362 -1.29 -19.95 -18.10
N ILE A 363 -1.21 -18.62 -17.94
CA ILE A 363 -2.35 -17.75 -18.22
C ILE A 363 -2.42 -17.59 -19.73
N ALA A 364 -3.42 -18.22 -20.33
CA ALA A 364 -3.65 -18.18 -21.77
C ALA A 364 -4.19 -16.80 -22.20
N TYR A 365 -3.88 -16.39 -23.43
CA TYR A 365 -4.40 -15.15 -24.01
C TYR A 365 -5.94 -15.16 -24.04
N GLU A 366 -6.55 -16.29 -24.34
CA GLU A 366 -8.01 -16.46 -24.46
C GLU A 366 -8.73 -16.07 -23.16
N GLN A 367 -8.11 -16.30 -22.00
CA GLN A 367 -8.66 -15.85 -20.72
C GLN A 367 -8.67 -14.32 -20.60
N VAL A 368 -7.63 -13.65 -21.10
CA VAL A 368 -7.54 -12.19 -21.13
C VAL A 368 -8.52 -11.62 -22.16
N GLU A 369 -8.64 -12.26 -23.32
CA GLU A 369 -9.62 -11.91 -24.37
C GLU A 369 -11.06 -11.93 -23.84
N LEU A 370 -11.44 -12.95 -23.06
CA LEU A 370 -12.75 -13.00 -22.42
C LEU A 370 -12.99 -11.78 -21.52
N MET A 371 -11.99 -11.36 -20.74
CA MET A 371 -12.09 -10.17 -19.89
C MET A 371 -12.15 -8.87 -20.69
N ILE A 372 -11.43 -8.80 -21.82
CA ILE A 372 -11.52 -7.67 -22.75
C ILE A 372 -12.93 -7.54 -23.32
N ASN A 373 -13.51 -8.65 -23.79
CA ASN A 373 -14.88 -8.64 -24.31
C ASN A 373 -15.89 -8.27 -23.21
N GLN A 374 -15.71 -8.79 -21.99
CA GLN A 374 -16.57 -8.47 -20.86
C GLN A 374 -16.52 -6.98 -20.50
N VAL A 375 -15.33 -6.38 -20.36
CA VAL A 375 -15.23 -4.94 -20.01
C VAL A 375 -15.80 -4.05 -21.12
N ILE A 376 -15.64 -4.42 -22.39
CA ILE A 376 -16.25 -3.69 -23.52
C ILE A 376 -17.78 -3.74 -23.42
N ALA A 377 -18.36 -4.93 -23.21
CA ALA A 377 -19.80 -5.10 -23.06
C ALA A 377 -20.36 -4.35 -21.85
N ASP A 378 -19.66 -4.40 -20.71
CA ASP A 378 -20.06 -3.69 -19.48
C ASP A 378 -20.02 -2.17 -19.64
N ARG A 379 -19.10 -1.65 -20.45
CA ARG A 379 -19.07 -0.21 -20.79
C ARG A 379 -20.23 0.18 -21.71
N GLN A 380 -20.51 -0.62 -22.73
CA GLN A 380 -21.60 -0.38 -23.68
C GLN A 380 -22.99 -0.42 -23.02
N SER A 381 -23.15 -1.20 -21.95
CA SER A 381 -24.42 -1.24 -21.20
C SER A 381 -24.64 -0.08 -20.23
N ARG A 382 -23.60 0.70 -19.93
CA ARG A 382 -23.64 1.85 -19.00
C ARG A 382 -23.75 3.21 -19.69
N GLY A 383 -23.42 3.28 -20.98
CA GLY A 383 -23.64 4.44 -21.84
C GLY A 383 -24.99 4.35 -22.51
#